data_AF-A0A3S3NE58-F1
#
_entry.id   AF-A0A3S3NE58-F1
#
_cell.length_a   1.000
_cell.length_b   1.000
_cell.length_c   1.000
_cell.angle_alpha   90.00
_cell.angle_beta   90.00
_cell.angle_gamma   90.00
#
_symmetry.space_group_name_H-M   'P 1'
#
loop_
_entity.id
_entity.type
_entity.pdbx_description
1 polymer ?
#
loop_
_entity_poly.entity_id
_entity_poly.type
_entity_poly.pdbx_seq_one_letter_code
_entity_poly.pdbx_strand_id
1 'polypeptide(L)'
;MISNPVNSTVPIAAEVFKKAETYDEKKLFGVTTLDVVRAKAVYAKINVPVVGGHAGITILSLFSQAMPKSNALSDEDIKALTKQTQDGGTEVVEAKAEKGSATLSMA
;
A
#
# COMPACT_ATOMS: atom_id res chain seq x y z
N MET A 1 -4.89 -11.52 -3.60
CA MET A 1 -4.49 -11.06 -4.95
C MET A 1 -3.31 -10.10 -4.84
N ILE A 2 -2.27 -10.34 -5.64
CA ILE A 2 -1.04 -9.54 -5.70
C ILE A 2 -0.94 -8.81 -7.05
N SER A 3 -1.64 -9.29 -8.09
CA SER A 3 -1.58 -8.75 -9.44
C SER A 3 -1.99 -7.28 -9.47
N ASN A 4 -1.06 -6.44 -9.92
CA ASN A 4 -1.30 -5.03 -10.14
C ASN A 4 -2.11 -4.78 -11.42
N PRO A 5 -2.99 -3.76 -11.44
CA PRO A 5 -3.33 -2.86 -10.33
C PRO A 5 -4.36 -3.46 -9.36
N VAL A 6 -4.01 -3.62 -8.07
CA VAL A 6 -4.86 -4.31 -7.07
C VAL A 6 -6.25 -3.67 -6.96
N ASN A 7 -6.33 -2.34 -7.10
CA ASN A 7 -7.57 -1.57 -7.03
C ASN A 7 -8.60 -1.97 -8.11
N SER A 8 -8.18 -2.59 -9.21
CA SER A 8 -9.07 -3.05 -10.29
C SER A 8 -9.15 -4.57 -10.34
N THR A 9 -8.05 -5.27 -10.06
CA THR A 9 -8.01 -6.72 -10.17
C THR A 9 -8.86 -7.41 -9.09
N VAL A 10 -8.92 -6.85 -7.87
CA VAL A 10 -9.79 -7.37 -6.80
C VAL A 10 -11.28 -7.30 -7.17
N PRO A 11 -11.84 -6.15 -7.60
CA PRO A 11 -13.20 -6.09 -8.13
C PRO A 11 -13.45 -7.05 -9.29
N ILE A 12 -12.50 -7.20 -10.23
CA ILE A 12 -12.63 -8.15 -11.35
C ILE A 12 -12.77 -9.58 -10.83
N ALA A 13 -11.93 -10.01 -9.89
CA ALA A 13 -12.03 -11.34 -9.29
C ALA A 13 -13.34 -11.53 -8.52
N ALA A 14 -13.83 -10.49 -7.83
CA ALA A 14 -15.13 -10.53 -7.17
C ALA A 14 -16.25 -10.83 -8.17
N GLU A 15 -16.28 -10.13 -9.32
CA GLU A 15 -17.29 -10.37 -10.36
C GLU A 15 -17.17 -11.76 -11.00
N VAL A 16 -15.96 -12.27 -11.18
CA VAL A 16 -15.75 -13.65 -11.66
C VAL A 16 -16.29 -14.67 -10.67
N PHE A 17 -16.01 -14.50 -9.37
CA PHE A 17 -16.55 -15.40 -8.34
C PHE A 17 -18.07 -15.28 -8.18
N LYS A 18 -18.65 -14.09 -8.37
CA LYS A 18 -20.11 -13.91 -8.36
C LYS A 18 -20.74 -14.66 -9.54
N LYS A 19 -20.18 -14.54 -10.75
CA LYS A 19 -20.64 -15.30 -11.93
C LYS A 19 -20.52 -16.81 -11.76
N ALA A 20 -19.53 -17.26 -11.00
CA ALA A 20 -19.32 -18.66 -10.66
C ALA A 20 -20.07 -19.09 -9.39
N GLU A 21 -20.92 -18.23 -8.80
CA GLU A 21 -21.70 -18.50 -7.57
C GLU A 21 -20.86 -18.97 -6.37
N THR A 22 -19.58 -18.60 -6.32
CA THR A 22 -18.60 -19.00 -5.30
C THR A 22 -18.02 -17.80 -4.53
N TYR A 23 -18.62 -16.62 -4.69
CA TYR A 23 -18.15 -15.40 -4.04
C TYR A 23 -18.37 -15.44 -2.52
N ASP A 24 -17.27 -15.31 -1.78
CA ASP A 24 -17.23 -15.11 -0.34
C ASP A 24 -16.36 -13.88 -0.05
N GLU A 25 -17.00 -12.80 0.41
CA GLU A 25 -16.35 -11.54 0.75
C GLU A 25 -15.28 -11.68 1.83
N LYS A 26 -15.36 -12.71 2.68
CA LYS A 26 -14.38 -12.98 3.75
C LYS A 26 -13.17 -13.75 3.24
N LYS A 27 -13.14 -14.15 1.97
CA LYS A 27 -12.05 -14.93 1.37
C LYS A 27 -11.33 -14.23 0.22
N LEU A 28 -11.84 -13.09 -0.24
CA LEU A 28 -11.19 -12.29 -1.28
C LEU A 28 -10.42 -11.12 -0.66
N PHE A 29 -9.09 -11.16 -0.75
CA PHE A 29 -8.21 -10.11 -0.21
C PHE A 29 -7.32 -9.52 -1.29
N GLY A 30 -7.24 -8.19 -1.35
CA GLY A 30 -6.19 -7.45 -2.03
C GLY A 30 -4.98 -7.30 -1.11
N VAL A 31 -3.79 -7.71 -1.55
CA VAL A 31 -2.59 -7.62 -0.73
C VAL A 31 -2.04 -6.19 -0.81
N THR A 32 -2.20 -5.43 0.28
CA THR A 32 -1.68 -4.05 0.44
C THR A 32 -0.58 -3.97 1.51
N THR A 33 -0.10 -5.12 1.99
CA THR A 33 0.90 -5.23 3.07
C THR A 33 2.22 -4.54 2.72
N LEU A 34 2.57 -4.47 1.44
CA LEU A 34 3.76 -3.75 0.97
C LEU A 34 3.72 -2.26 1.36
N ASP A 35 2.54 -1.63 1.34
CA ASP A 35 2.43 -0.22 1.71
C ASP A 35 2.61 0.00 3.22
N VAL A 36 2.15 -0.95 4.04
CA VAL A 36 2.41 -0.94 5.48
C VAL A 36 3.90 -1.09 5.77
N VAL A 37 4.60 -1.97 5.05
CA VAL A 37 6.05 -2.14 5.19
C VAL A 37 6.80 -0.88 4.76
N ARG A 38 6.36 -0.21 3.67
CA ARG A 38 6.92 1.08 3.23
C ARG A 38 6.70 2.18 4.25
N ALA A 39 5.46 2.37 4.71
CA ALA A 39 5.12 3.38 5.72
C ALA A 39 5.94 3.16 6.99
N LYS A 40 6.12 1.89 7.41
CA LYS A 40 6.97 1.52 8.53
C LYS A 40 8.44 1.86 8.28
N ALA A 41 8.98 1.58 7.10
CA ALA A 41 10.37 1.88 6.77
C ALA A 41 10.63 3.40 6.76
N VAL A 42 9.73 4.17 6.16
CA VAL A 42 9.77 5.64 6.09
C VAL A 42 9.62 6.25 7.49
N TYR A 43 8.74 5.69 8.32
CA TYR A 43 8.46 6.17 9.68
C TYR A 43 9.24 5.43 10.77
N ALA A 44 10.56 5.43 10.65
CA ALA A 44 11.49 4.95 11.70
C ALA A 44 11.18 3.54 12.27
N LYS A 45 10.67 2.62 11.43
CA LYS A 45 10.28 1.25 11.80
C LYS A 45 9.10 1.15 12.79
N ILE A 46 8.32 2.22 12.93
CA ILE A 46 7.09 2.28 13.74
C ILE A 46 5.92 1.69 12.96
N ASN A 47 4.98 1.05 13.65
CA ASN A 47 3.81 0.49 12.99
C ASN A 47 2.83 1.61 12.59
N VAL A 48 2.60 1.78 11.29
CA VAL A 48 1.69 2.80 10.74
C VAL A 48 0.55 2.09 10.00
N PRO A 49 -0.72 2.26 10.42
CA PRO A 49 -1.84 1.75 9.67
C PRO A 49 -1.93 2.43 8.30
N VAL A 50 -2.14 1.63 7.24
CA VAL A 50 -2.35 2.13 5.88
C VAL A 50 -3.72 1.68 5.39
N VAL A 51 -4.49 2.61 4.84
CA VAL A 51 -5.85 2.38 4.35
C VAL A 51 -6.03 2.93 2.93
N GLY A 52 -7.18 2.62 2.32
CA GLY A 52 -7.50 3.05 0.96
C GLY A 52 -7.23 1.96 -0.07
N GLY A 53 -6.39 2.26 -1.06
CA GLY A 53 -6.00 1.35 -2.14
C GLY A 53 -4.49 1.13 -2.21
N HIS A 54 -4.03 0.53 -3.30
CA HIS A 54 -2.63 0.16 -3.58
C HIS A 54 -2.05 0.90 -4.80
N ALA A 55 -2.47 2.14 -5.05
CA ALA A 55 -1.98 2.91 -6.20
C ALA A 55 -1.93 4.42 -5.92
N GLY A 56 -0.72 4.98 -5.91
CA GLY A 56 -0.48 6.43 -5.80
C GLY A 56 -1.29 7.07 -4.67
N ILE A 57 -2.08 8.09 -5.01
CA ILE A 57 -2.89 8.87 -4.06
C ILE A 57 -3.92 8.05 -3.26
N THR A 58 -4.24 6.82 -3.69
CA THR A 58 -5.17 5.95 -2.96
C THR A 58 -4.54 5.32 -1.72
N ILE A 59 -3.20 5.33 -1.61
CA ILE A 59 -2.46 4.83 -0.44
C ILE A 59 -2.47 5.93 0.63
N LEU A 60 -3.16 5.69 1.75
CA LEU A 60 -3.26 6.65 2.86
C LEU A 60 -2.63 6.08 4.13
N SER A 61 -1.49 6.66 4.53
CA SER A 61 -0.80 6.31 5.78
C SER A 61 -1.31 7.13 6.95
N LEU A 62 -1.84 6.47 7.97
CA LEU A 62 -2.43 7.11 9.14
C LEU A 62 -1.37 7.35 10.23
N PHE A 63 -0.47 8.31 10.00
CA PHE A 63 0.60 8.65 10.96
C PHE A 63 0.06 9.07 12.33
N SER A 64 -1.15 9.62 12.40
CA SER A 64 -1.85 9.94 13.65
C SER A 64 -2.21 8.73 14.50
N GLN A 65 -2.26 7.54 13.91
CA GLN A 65 -2.56 6.26 14.57
C GLN A 65 -1.32 5.36 14.69
N ALA A 66 -0.13 5.91 14.47
CA ALA A 66 1.11 5.16 14.59
C ALA A 66 1.35 4.68 16.04
N MET A 67 1.90 3.47 16.18
CA MET A 67 2.18 2.83 17.48
C MET A 67 3.66 2.42 17.57
N PRO A 68 4.40 2.85 18.62
CA PRO A 68 3.98 3.72 19.73
C PRO A 68 3.57 5.13 19.28
N LYS A 69 2.71 5.80 20.06
CA LYS A 69 2.25 7.16 19.73
C LYS A 69 3.47 8.06 19.60
N SER A 70 3.66 8.57 18.40
CA SER A 70 4.73 9.49 18.06
C SER A 70 4.30 10.93 18.36
N ASN A 71 5.30 11.80 18.49
CA ASN A 71 5.14 13.23 18.73
C ASN A 71 4.31 13.88 17.61
N ALA A 72 3.76 15.06 17.90
CA ALA A 72 3.00 15.85 16.93
C ALA A 72 3.90 16.19 15.72
N LEU A 73 3.70 15.47 14.61
CA LEU A 73 4.29 15.80 13.32
C LEU A 73 3.71 17.12 12.82
N SER A 74 4.52 17.92 12.13
CA SER A 74 4.01 19.07 11.39
C SER A 74 3.17 18.62 10.19
N ASP A 75 2.30 19.49 9.70
CA ASP A 75 1.51 19.21 8.49
C ASP A 75 2.42 19.01 7.27
N GLU A 76 3.56 19.70 7.23
CA GLU A 76 4.59 19.55 6.22
C GLU A 76 5.22 18.15 6.25
N ASP A 77 5.58 17.65 7.45
CA ASP A 77 6.14 16.31 7.61
C ASP A 77 5.13 15.24 7.20
N ILE A 78 3.86 15.39 7.58
CA ILE A 78 2.80 14.45 7.21
C ILE A 78 2.65 14.39 5.69
N LYS A 79 2.66 15.54 5.01
CA LYS A 79 2.58 15.60 3.53
C LYS A 79 3.79 14.95 2.88
N ALA A 80 5.00 15.23 3.37
CA ALA A 80 6.23 14.66 2.85
C ALA A 80 6.26 13.12 3.01
N LEU A 81 5.96 12.61 4.21
CA LEU A 81 5.94 11.18 4.50
C LEU A 81 4.83 10.46 3.71
N THR A 82 3.66 11.10 3.55
CA THR A 82 2.57 10.55 2.74
C THR A 82 3.00 10.42 1.29
N LYS A 83 3.57 11.49 0.71
CA LYS A 83 4.03 11.48 -0.68
C LYS A 83 5.11 10.41 -0.90
N GLN A 84 6.09 10.32 -0.01
CA GLN A 84 7.13 9.30 -0.08
C GLN A 84 6.56 7.88 -0.03
N THR A 85 5.53 7.64 0.79
CA THR A 85 4.89 6.32 0.85
C THR A 85 4.12 6.00 -0.45
N GLN A 86 3.47 7.00 -1.05
CA GLN A 86 2.72 6.86 -2.31
C GLN A 86 3.65 6.62 -3.51
N ASP A 87 4.79 7.30 -3.54
CA ASP A 87 5.76 7.26 -4.63
C ASP A 87 6.77 6.10 -4.49
N GLY A 88 6.76 5.35 -3.38
CA GLY A 88 7.69 4.25 -3.13
C GLY A 88 7.63 3.09 -4.15
N GLY A 89 6.61 3.03 -5.00
CA GLY A 89 6.60 2.17 -6.20
C GLY A 89 7.48 2.71 -7.33
N THR A 90 7.34 3.99 -7.61
CA THR A 90 8.08 4.73 -8.65
C THR A 90 9.56 4.84 -8.30
N GLU A 91 9.89 5.15 -7.03
CA GLU A 91 11.28 5.25 -6.56
C GLU A 91 12.08 3.96 -6.84
N VAL A 92 11.46 2.78 -6.70
CA VAL A 92 12.11 1.50 -6.95
C VAL A 92 12.33 1.25 -8.45
N VAL A 93 11.40 1.69 -9.29
CA VAL A 93 11.53 1.57 -10.76
C VAL A 93 12.63 2.49 -11.26
N GLU A 94 12.69 3.72 -10.75
CA GLU A 94 13.75 4.68 -11.06
C GLU A 94 15.12 4.19 -10.57
N ALA A 95 15.20 3.70 -9.33
CA ALA A 95 16.44 3.12 -8.78
C ALA A 95 16.92 1.88 -9.58
N LYS A 96 16.01 1.18 -10.25
CA LYS A 96 16.32 0.05 -11.14
C LYS A 96 16.52 0.45 -12.60
N ALA A 97 16.51 1.75 -12.94
CA ALA A 97 16.57 2.24 -14.31
C ALA A 97 15.55 1.55 -15.23
N GLU A 98 14.30 1.46 -14.78
CA GLU A 98 13.16 0.84 -15.48
C GLU A 98 13.26 -0.69 -15.72
N LYS A 99 14.26 -1.37 -15.14
CA LYS A 99 14.45 -2.83 -15.30
C LYS A 99 13.50 -3.68 -14.44
N GLY A 100 12.38 -3.12 -13.98
CA GLY A 100 11.33 -3.82 -13.24
C GLY A 100 10.94 -3.17 -11.90
N SER A 101 9.83 -3.62 -11.34
CA SER A 101 9.27 -3.12 -10.08
C SER A 101 9.87 -3.81 -8.84
N ALA A 102 9.33 -3.51 -7.66
CA ALA A 102 9.73 -4.12 -6.39
C ALA A 102 9.47 -5.64 -6.40
N THR A 103 10.52 -6.44 -6.21
CA THR A 103 10.47 -7.91 -6.22
C THR A 103 10.78 -8.51 -4.85
N LEU A 104 11.93 -8.18 -4.26
CA LEU A 104 12.35 -8.72 -2.95
C LEU A 104 11.50 -8.23 -1.78
N SER A 105 11.02 -6.99 -1.81
CA SER A 105 10.16 -6.46 -0.75
C SER A 105 8.70 -6.90 -0.88
N MET A 106 8.33 -7.51 -2.02
CA MET A 106 7.00 -8.03 -2.28
C MET A 106 6.90 -9.55 -2.03
N ALA A 107 8.03 -10.27 -2.08
CA ALA A 107 8.10 -11.70 -1.75
C ALA A 107 7.96 -11.93 -0.24
#